data_AF-A0A0B4CV38-F1
#
_entry.id   AF-A0A0B4CV38-F1
#
_cell.length_a   1.000
_cell.length_b   1.000
_cell.length_c   1.000
_cell.angle_alpha   90.00
_cell.angle_beta   90.00
_cell.angle_gamma   90.00
#
_symmetry.space_group_name_H-M   'P 1'
#
loop_
_entity.id
_entity.type
_entity.pdbx_description
1 polymer ?
#
loop_
_entity_poly.entity_id
_entity_poly.type
_entity_poly.pdbx_seq_one_letter_code
_entity_poly.pdbx_strand_id
1 'polypeptide(L)'
;MDKNDLNSVVDMNEGNRTHNPNRIDWKKMKVYEQVNDKEADFDVYKKNGGQKGNWGDPVTGNMAGEDGFQMNREYYSAVSDHYEKHLFITGNVMRDLFENNESVNVFLGEDNQGLLFMSQDIANGNYFIISNRESKIEITEEEFLNYKSAYDEGLKSILDEYIQAKRNDGSARNTKRFVLGNIVYNELLRQQEINTAADIVISFYPAIHMRDIISEDITLSYRNRFTFIMILEKREGTQLTPIVDTGVFDRNGLCPPPNESNC
;
A
#
# COMPACT_ATOMS: atom_id res chain seq x y z
N MET A 1 32.33 -11.38 -20.74
CA MET A 1 31.99 -10.05 -20.19
C MET A 1 31.12 -9.39 -21.23
N ASP A 2 29.81 -9.52 -21.10
CA ASP A 2 28.87 -8.76 -21.93
C ASP A 2 27.93 -8.05 -20.96
N LYS A 3 28.14 -6.73 -20.86
CA LYS A 3 27.21 -5.81 -20.22
C LYS A 3 26.08 -5.58 -21.22
N ASN A 4 24.92 -6.17 -20.96
CA ASN A 4 23.69 -5.72 -21.60
C ASN A 4 23.33 -4.36 -21.00
N ASP A 5 23.64 -3.31 -21.74
CA ASP A 5 23.13 -1.96 -21.49
C ASP A 5 21.60 -2.00 -21.61
N LEU A 6 20.93 -1.85 -20.46
CA LEU A 6 19.51 -1.58 -20.37
C LEU A 6 19.25 -0.22 -21.03
N ASN A 7 18.69 -0.25 -22.23
CA ASN A 7 18.17 0.93 -22.90
C ASN A 7 17.18 1.66 -21.98
N SER A 8 17.56 2.87 -21.56
CA SER A 8 16.67 3.83 -20.93
C SER A 8 15.68 4.32 -21.97
N VAL A 9 14.49 3.71 -22.02
CA VAL A 9 13.35 4.34 -22.67
C VAL A 9 12.92 5.49 -21.76
N VAL A 10 13.41 6.69 -22.09
CA VAL A 10 12.94 7.95 -21.51
C VAL A 10 11.55 8.19 -22.05
N ASP A 11 10.55 8.13 -21.18
CA ASP A 11 9.17 8.40 -21.55
C ASP A 11 9.00 9.91 -21.73
N MET A 12 8.81 10.38 -22.97
CA MET A 12 8.85 11.80 -23.32
C MET A 12 7.61 12.60 -22.86
N ASN A 13 6.71 12.00 -22.07
CA ASN A 13 5.54 12.66 -21.48
C ASN A 13 5.69 13.04 -19.98
N GLU A 14 6.89 12.93 -19.41
CA GLU A 14 7.17 13.12 -17.97
C GLU A 14 6.98 14.56 -17.43
N GLY A 15 6.85 15.57 -18.29
CA GLY A 15 6.98 16.99 -17.91
C GLY A 15 5.85 17.60 -17.07
N ASN A 16 4.68 16.97 -16.98
CA ASN A 16 3.49 17.55 -16.34
C ASN A 16 2.90 16.73 -15.18
N ARG A 17 3.53 15.63 -14.77
CA ARG A 17 3.05 14.82 -13.64
C ARG A 17 3.53 15.45 -12.33
N THR A 18 2.61 16.06 -11.57
CA THR A 18 2.91 16.70 -10.28
C THR A 18 3.38 15.71 -9.22
N HIS A 19 3.08 14.42 -9.38
CA HIS A 19 3.38 13.35 -8.45
C HIS A 19 4.10 12.23 -9.19
N ASN A 20 5.42 12.41 -9.36
CA ASN A 20 6.24 11.47 -10.10
C ASN A 20 7.01 10.57 -9.11
N PRO A 21 6.77 9.24 -9.10
CA PRO A 21 7.58 8.28 -8.32
C PRO A 21 9.08 8.40 -8.60
N ASN A 22 9.49 9.02 -9.72
CA ASN A 22 10.89 9.36 -10.04
C ASN A 22 11.52 10.35 -9.04
N ARG A 23 10.75 11.02 -8.18
CA ARG A 23 11.27 11.93 -7.14
C ARG A 23 11.70 11.19 -5.87
N ILE A 24 11.30 9.95 -5.69
CA ILE A 24 11.76 9.11 -4.59
C ILE A 24 13.11 8.51 -4.98
N ASP A 25 14.12 8.72 -4.15
CA ASP A 25 15.35 7.95 -4.24
C ASP A 25 15.11 6.57 -3.64
N TRP A 26 14.52 5.68 -4.44
CA TRP A 26 14.13 4.33 -4.05
C TRP A 26 15.29 3.53 -3.44
N LYS A 27 16.52 3.81 -3.86
CA LYS A 27 17.74 3.14 -3.35
C LYS A 27 18.04 3.45 -1.89
N LYS A 28 17.52 4.55 -1.38
CA LYS A 28 17.65 4.99 0.01
C LYS A 28 16.42 4.65 0.85
N MET A 29 15.52 3.83 0.33
CA MET A 29 14.38 3.34 1.10
C MET A 29 14.75 2.02 1.73
N LYS A 30 14.63 1.93 3.05
CA LYS A 30 14.48 0.64 3.72
C LYS A 30 13.11 0.11 3.36
N VAL A 31 13.01 -1.18 3.08
CA VAL A 31 11.75 -1.85 2.72
C VAL A 31 11.38 -2.77 3.87
N TYR A 32 10.34 -2.43 4.59
CA TYR A 32 9.78 -3.31 5.60
C TYR A 32 8.61 -4.08 5.04
N GLU A 33 8.31 -5.22 5.63
CA GLU A 33 7.20 -6.04 5.20
C GLU A 33 6.18 -6.10 6.32
N GLN A 34 4.94 -5.72 6.05
CA GLN A 34 3.88 -5.93 7.04
C GLN A 34 3.55 -7.42 7.11
N VAL A 35 3.62 -8.00 8.31
CA VAL A 35 3.17 -9.36 8.60
C VAL A 35 1.93 -9.21 9.48
N ASN A 36 0.80 -9.79 9.08
CA ASN A 36 -0.40 -9.75 9.92
C ASN A 36 -0.18 -10.64 11.14
N ASP A 37 -0.29 -10.06 12.33
CA ASP A 37 0.01 -10.68 13.63
C ASP A 37 -0.93 -11.83 14.02
N LYS A 38 -1.94 -12.16 13.18
CA LYS A 38 -3.07 -12.96 13.64
C LYS A 38 -2.97 -14.48 13.50
N GLU A 39 -2.15 -15.11 12.65
CA GLU A 39 -2.17 -16.60 12.69
C GLU A 39 -1.04 -17.43 12.04
N ALA A 40 -0.06 -16.89 11.30
CA ALA A 40 0.89 -17.76 10.57
C ALA A 40 2.38 -17.60 10.88
N ASP A 41 2.85 -16.43 11.35
CA ASP A 41 4.29 -16.16 11.38
C ASP A 41 4.89 -15.92 12.77
N PHE A 42 4.07 -15.82 13.82
CA PHE A 42 4.57 -15.48 15.16
C PHE A 42 5.41 -16.59 15.80
N ASP A 43 5.05 -17.87 15.61
CA ASP A 43 5.83 -18.98 16.18
C ASP A 43 7.17 -19.21 15.46
N VAL A 44 7.27 -18.82 14.19
CA VAL A 44 8.52 -18.81 13.42
C VAL A 44 9.40 -17.63 13.88
N TYR A 45 8.83 -16.44 14.05
CA TYR A 45 9.54 -15.25 14.55
C TYR A 45 10.01 -15.37 16.01
N LYS A 46 9.20 -16.01 16.86
CA LYS A 46 9.48 -16.18 18.30
C LYS A 46 10.56 -17.22 18.56
N LYS A 47 10.68 -18.26 17.72
CA LYS A 47 11.79 -19.23 17.78
C LYS A 47 13.15 -18.61 17.42
N ASN A 48 13.16 -17.52 16.65
CA ASN A 48 14.37 -16.80 16.25
C ASN A 48 14.68 -15.54 17.07
N GLY A 49 13.97 -15.31 18.18
CA GLY A 49 14.31 -14.22 19.12
C GLY A 49 13.79 -12.84 18.74
N GLY A 50 12.78 -12.72 17.87
CA GLY A 50 12.16 -11.44 17.53
C GLY A 50 11.55 -10.75 18.76
N GLN A 51 12.04 -9.56 19.10
CA GLN A 51 11.51 -8.74 20.19
C GLN A 51 10.21 -8.05 19.77
N LYS A 52 9.20 -8.09 20.66
CA LYS A 52 8.02 -7.22 20.56
C LYS A 52 8.46 -5.75 20.50
N GLY A 53 8.01 -5.03 19.48
CA GLY A 53 8.13 -3.57 19.41
C GLY A 53 9.37 -3.02 18.69
N ASN A 54 10.25 -3.88 18.17
CA ASN A 54 11.20 -3.47 17.16
C ASN A 54 10.66 -3.88 15.80
N TRP A 55 10.80 -3.01 14.80
CA TRP A 55 10.72 -3.40 13.39
C TRP A 55 11.20 -4.84 13.27
N GLY A 56 10.37 -5.77 12.82
CA GLY A 56 10.89 -7.08 12.43
C GLY A 56 12.11 -6.80 11.55
N ASP A 57 13.18 -7.59 11.72
CA ASP A 57 14.36 -7.44 10.86
C ASP A 57 13.83 -7.30 9.43
N PRO A 58 14.18 -6.21 8.73
CA PRO A 58 13.54 -5.91 7.47
C PRO A 58 13.68 -7.15 6.60
N VAL A 59 12.58 -7.64 6.02
CA VAL A 59 12.58 -8.85 5.16
C VAL A 59 13.45 -8.63 3.89
N THR A 60 14.11 -7.47 3.80
CA THR A 60 15.28 -7.04 2.98
C THR A 60 16.41 -8.04 2.78
N GLY A 61 16.33 -9.29 3.27
CA GLY A 61 17.20 -10.32 2.74
C GLY A 61 17.14 -10.39 1.20
N ASN A 62 15.98 -10.07 0.59
CA ASN A 62 15.76 -10.31 -0.84
C ASN A 62 15.26 -9.13 -1.69
N MET A 63 14.65 -8.06 -1.13
CA MET A 63 14.14 -6.93 -1.94
C MET A 63 15.00 -5.67 -1.76
N ALA A 64 15.51 -5.15 -2.87
CA ALA A 64 16.20 -3.87 -2.91
C ALA A 64 15.17 -2.75 -3.14
N GLY A 65 15.48 -1.54 -2.70
CA GLY A 65 14.56 -0.41 -2.88
C GLY A 65 14.19 -0.16 -4.35
N GLU A 66 15.09 -0.48 -5.29
CA GLU A 66 14.83 -0.44 -6.73
C GLU A 66 13.68 -1.34 -7.21
N ASP A 67 13.37 -2.42 -6.50
CA ASP A 67 12.22 -3.26 -6.82
C ASP A 67 10.91 -2.47 -6.70
N GLY A 68 10.83 -1.57 -5.71
CA GLY A 68 9.66 -0.70 -5.51
C GLY A 68 9.39 0.19 -6.72
N PHE A 69 10.44 0.73 -7.33
CA PHE A 69 10.32 1.53 -8.55
C PHE A 69 9.74 0.71 -9.72
N GLN A 70 10.22 -0.52 -9.92
CA GLN A 70 9.72 -1.39 -10.99
C GLN A 70 8.26 -1.77 -10.78
N MET A 71 7.89 -2.08 -9.53
CA MET A 71 6.52 -2.45 -9.16
C MET A 71 5.52 -1.31 -9.39
N ASN A 72 5.92 -0.08 -9.07
CA ASN A 72 5.11 1.10 -9.34
C ASN A 72 5.01 1.42 -10.85
N ARG A 73 6.10 1.26 -11.61
CA ARG A 73 6.06 1.39 -13.07
C ARG A 73 5.16 0.37 -13.75
N GLU A 74 5.17 -0.88 -13.28
CA GLU A 74 4.30 -1.92 -13.82
C GLU A 74 2.82 -1.53 -13.62
N TYR A 75 2.48 -0.97 -12.46
CA TYR A 75 1.12 -0.44 -12.22
C TYR A 75 0.73 0.63 -13.23
N TYR A 76 1.55 1.68 -13.39
CA TYR A 76 1.24 2.76 -14.33
C TYR A 76 1.24 2.33 -15.80
N SER A 77 1.93 1.24 -16.13
CA SER A 77 1.84 0.65 -17.48
C SER A 77 0.53 -0.11 -17.72
N ALA A 78 -0.18 -0.51 -16.66
CA ALA A 78 -1.37 -1.35 -16.71
C ALA A 78 -2.69 -0.56 -16.59
N VAL A 79 -2.64 0.71 -16.18
CA VAL A 79 -3.82 1.54 -15.91
C VAL A 79 -3.74 2.89 -16.62
N SER A 80 -4.85 3.61 -16.71
CA SER A 80 -4.89 4.96 -17.28
C SER A 80 -4.48 6.04 -16.27
N ASP A 81 -4.14 7.23 -16.78
CA ASP A 81 -3.79 8.42 -15.98
C ASP A 81 -4.85 8.80 -14.91
N HIS A 82 -6.09 8.35 -15.07
CA HIS A 82 -7.17 8.54 -14.10
C HIS A 82 -6.84 7.96 -12.71
N TYR A 83 -6.05 6.89 -12.65
CA TYR A 83 -5.66 6.21 -11.41
C TYR A 83 -4.29 6.64 -10.89
N GLU A 84 -3.71 7.71 -11.45
CA GLU A 84 -2.41 8.23 -11.03
C GLU A 84 -2.48 9.27 -9.91
N LYS A 85 -3.69 9.56 -9.40
CA LYS A 85 -3.88 10.46 -8.28
C LYS A 85 -3.13 9.95 -7.06
N HIS A 86 -2.37 10.85 -6.42
CA HIS A 86 -1.63 10.51 -5.21
C HIS A 86 -2.58 10.22 -4.05
N LEU A 87 -2.23 9.20 -3.27
CA LEU A 87 -3.01 8.73 -2.13
C LEU A 87 -2.18 8.90 -0.88
N PHE A 88 -2.74 9.58 0.11
CA PHE A 88 -2.13 9.64 1.43
C PHE A 88 -3.17 9.61 2.54
N ILE A 89 -2.76 9.18 3.71
CA ILE A 89 -3.52 9.32 4.96
C ILE A 89 -2.73 10.25 5.87
N THR A 90 -3.38 11.28 6.40
CA THR A 90 -2.74 12.25 7.29
C THR A 90 -2.44 11.66 8.66
N GLY A 91 -1.44 12.20 9.35
CA GLY A 91 -1.11 11.77 10.71
C GLY A 91 -2.29 11.88 11.69
N ASN A 92 -3.17 12.87 11.53
CA ASN A 92 -4.38 13.00 12.36
C ASN A 92 -5.34 11.84 12.12
N VAL A 93 -5.67 11.54 10.86
CA VAL A 93 -6.53 10.39 10.51
C VAL A 93 -5.92 9.09 11.00
N MET A 94 -4.60 8.91 10.88
CA MET A 94 -3.92 7.72 11.39
C MET A 94 -4.04 7.57 12.91
N ARG A 95 -3.86 8.65 13.69
CA ARG A 95 -4.06 8.62 15.15
C ARG A 95 -5.50 8.24 15.49
N ASP A 96 -6.48 8.85 14.83
CA ASP A 96 -7.89 8.55 15.06
C ASP A 96 -8.27 7.11 14.69
N LEU A 97 -7.57 6.50 13.73
CA LEU A 97 -7.80 5.10 13.34
C LEU A 97 -7.16 4.13 14.33
N PHE A 98 -5.99 4.46 14.90
CA PHE A 98 -5.21 3.57 15.77
C PHE A 98 -5.39 3.81 17.27
N GLU A 99 -6.13 4.85 17.69
CA GLU A 99 -6.34 5.18 19.12
C GLU A 99 -6.78 3.98 19.97
N ASN A 100 -7.61 3.10 19.40
CA ASN A 100 -8.11 1.89 20.06
C ASN A 100 -7.98 0.62 19.21
N ASN A 101 -7.20 0.65 18.13
CA ASN A 101 -7.08 -0.45 17.19
C ASN A 101 -5.62 -0.86 16.98
N GLU A 102 -5.33 -2.16 17.07
CA GLU A 102 -4.01 -2.70 16.73
C GLU A 102 -3.80 -2.82 15.20
N SER A 103 -4.91 -2.89 14.46
CA SER A 103 -4.94 -3.02 13.00
C SER A 103 -6.20 -2.38 12.43
N VAL A 104 -6.12 -1.85 11.22
CA VAL A 104 -7.23 -1.14 10.57
C VAL A 104 -7.52 -1.77 9.21
N ASN A 105 -8.76 -2.19 8.99
CA ASN A 105 -9.22 -2.60 7.66
C ASN A 105 -9.43 -1.35 6.79
N VAL A 106 -8.66 -1.27 5.70
CA VAL A 106 -8.81 -0.23 4.68
C VAL A 106 -9.45 -0.85 3.45
N PHE A 107 -10.66 -0.40 3.14
CA PHE A 107 -11.40 -0.80 1.95
C PHE A 107 -11.04 0.10 0.77
N LEU A 108 -10.95 -0.51 -0.40
CA LEU A 108 -10.74 0.19 -1.66
C LEU A 108 -12.10 0.59 -2.23
N GLY A 109 -12.21 1.85 -2.65
CA GLY A 109 -13.35 2.40 -3.36
C GLY A 109 -12.90 3.27 -4.52
N GLU A 110 -13.84 3.66 -5.36
CA GLU A 110 -13.57 4.52 -6.52
C GLU A 110 -14.62 5.62 -6.63
N ASP A 111 -14.17 6.85 -6.91
CA ASP A 111 -15.02 7.98 -7.25
C ASP A 111 -14.59 8.62 -8.58
N ASN A 112 -15.21 9.75 -8.95
CA ASN A 112 -14.87 10.49 -10.17
C ASN A 112 -13.42 11.03 -10.22
N GLN A 113 -12.65 10.88 -9.14
CA GLN A 113 -11.25 11.28 -9.03
C GLN A 113 -10.31 10.07 -8.91
N GLY A 114 -10.83 8.86 -9.09
CA GLY A 114 -10.09 7.61 -9.07
C GLY A 114 -10.19 6.89 -7.73
N LEU A 115 -9.10 6.22 -7.36
CA LEU A 115 -9.03 5.38 -6.15
C LEU A 115 -9.19 6.22 -4.87
N LEU A 116 -9.89 5.67 -3.88
CA LEU A 116 -9.99 6.23 -2.54
C LEU A 116 -9.90 5.12 -1.48
N PHE A 117 -9.55 5.52 -0.25
CA PHE A 117 -9.51 4.63 0.90
C PHE A 117 -10.66 4.91 1.85
N MET A 118 -11.29 3.84 2.31
CA MET A 118 -12.38 3.89 3.27
C MET A 118 -12.09 3.00 4.47
N SER A 119 -12.69 3.32 5.61
CA SER A 119 -12.69 2.47 6.81
C SER A 119 -14.11 2.29 7.33
N GLN A 120 -14.34 1.18 8.04
CA GLN A 120 -15.59 0.89 8.72
C GLN A 120 -15.33 0.69 10.21
N ASP A 121 -16.09 1.39 11.04
CA ASP A 121 -16.18 1.14 12.48
C ASP A 121 -17.38 0.22 12.75
N ILE A 122 -17.10 -1.08 12.90
CA ILE A 122 -18.12 -2.11 13.09
C ILE A 122 -18.88 -1.91 14.40
N ALA A 123 -18.22 -1.42 15.45
CA ALA A 123 -18.83 -1.29 16.78
C ALA A 123 -19.93 -0.22 16.79
N ASN A 124 -19.72 0.85 16.00
CA ASN A 124 -20.63 1.99 15.95
C ASN A 124 -21.46 2.05 14.66
N GLY A 125 -21.20 1.16 13.68
CA GLY A 125 -21.90 1.15 12.40
C GLY A 125 -21.58 2.35 11.50
N ASN A 126 -20.41 2.97 11.69
CA ASN A 126 -20.01 4.18 10.97
C ASN A 126 -19.04 3.87 9.83
N TYR A 127 -19.13 4.64 8.74
CA TYR A 127 -18.31 4.47 7.53
C TYR A 127 -17.59 5.78 7.23
N PHE A 128 -16.35 5.69 6.77
CA PHE A 128 -15.53 6.88 6.56
C PHE A 128 -14.69 6.81 5.30
N ILE A 129 -14.50 7.95 4.63
CA ILE A 129 -13.39 8.17 3.69
C ILE A 129 -12.18 8.67 4.49
N ILE A 130 -11.01 8.07 4.25
CA ILE A 130 -9.78 8.32 5.03
C ILE A 130 -8.61 8.82 4.18
N SER A 131 -8.65 8.67 2.86
CA SER A 131 -7.61 9.14 1.95
C SER A 131 -7.76 10.63 1.61
N ASN A 132 -6.63 11.34 1.51
CA ASN A 132 -6.51 12.69 0.95
C ASN A 132 -7.33 13.77 1.70
N ARG A 133 -7.53 13.60 3.01
CA ARG A 133 -8.28 14.51 3.89
C ARG A 133 -7.54 14.79 5.20
N GLU A 134 -7.76 15.97 5.77
CA GLU A 134 -7.24 16.35 7.09
C GLU A 134 -7.85 15.55 8.24
N SER A 135 -9.10 15.12 8.06
CA SER A 135 -9.87 14.33 9.01
C SER A 135 -10.69 13.28 8.27
N LYS A 136 -11.13 12.24 8.99
CA LYS A 136 -12.07 11.26 8.45
C LYS A 136 -13.35 11.97 8.02
N ILE A 137 -13.90 11.62 6.86
CA ILE A 137 -15.21 12.12 6.41
C ILE A 137 -16.20 10.98 6.59
N GLU A 138 -17.19 11.19 7.45
CA GLU A 138 -18.30 10.25 7.61
C GLU A 138 -19.13 10.19 6.33
N ILE A 139 -19.47 8.97 5.93
CA ILE A 139 -20.33 8.66 4.79
C ILE A 139 -21.41 7.66 5.22
N THR A 140 -22.48 7.61 4.45
CA THR A 140 -23.53 6.61 4.65
C THR A 140 -23.07 5.22 4.22
N GLU A 141 -23.74 4.18 4.71
CA GLU A 141 -23.53 2.80 4.24
C GLU A 141 -23.79 2.68 2.74
N GLU A 142 -24.81 3.35 2.22
CA GLU A 142 -25.14 3.37 0.79
C GLU A 142 -23.97 3.94 -0.03
N GLU A 143 -23.41 5.07 0.36
CA GLU A 143 -22.23 5.65 -0.28
C GLU A 143 -21.03 4.69 -0.22
N PHE A 144 -20.78 4.07 0.94
CA PHE A 144 -19.69 3.10 1.09
C PHE A 144 -19.83 1.90 0.13
N LEU A 145 -21.05 1.36 -0.01
CA LEU A 145 -21.33 0.27 -0.96
C LEU A 145 -21.24 0.72 -2.41
N ASN A 146 -21.66 1.95 -2.73
CA ASN A 146 -21.55 2.52 -4.07
C ASN A 146 -20.08 2.69 -4.47
N TYR A 147 -19.22 3.24 -3.61
CA TYR A 147 -17.79 3.39 -3.89
C TYR A 147 -17.08 2.03 -4.06
N LYS A 148 -17.47 1.01 -3.28
CA LYS A 148 -16.96 -0.36 -3.46
C LYS A 148 -17.36 -0.97 -4.80
N SER A 149 -18.62 -0.76 -5.20
CA SER A 149 -19.13 -1.26 -6.48
C SER A 149 -18.44 -0.58 -7.66
N ALA A 150 -18.24 0.75 -7.57
CA ALA A 150 -17.48 1.50 -8.55
C ALA A 150 -16.04 0.99 -8.69
N TYR A 151 -15.36 0.65 -7.59
CA TYR A 151 -14.03 0.03 -7.65
C TYR A 151 -14.04 -1.36 -8.29
N ASP A 152 -15.04 -2.19 -7.95
CA ASP A 152 -15.21 -3.52 -8.52
C ASP A 152 -15.40 -3.47 -10.06
N GLU A 153 -16.17 -2.50 -10.56
CA GLU A 153 -16.45 -2.30 -11.98
C GLU A 153 -15.33 -1.52 -12.71
N GLY A 154 -14.62 -0.65 -12.01
CA GLY A 154 -13.53 0.19 -12.53
C GLY A 154 -12.16 -0.45 -12.37
N LEU A 155 -11.31 0.12 -11.52
CA LEU A 155 -9.89 -0.24 -11.40
C LEU A 155 -9.68 -1.73 -11.16
N LYS A 156 -10.49 -2.35 -10.30
CA LYS A 156 -10.32 -3.76 -9.98
C LYS A 156 -10.56 -4.66 -11.20
N SER A 157 -11.57 -4.36 -12.01
CA SER A 157 -11.87 -5.13 -13.23
C SER A 157 -10.68 -5.10 -14.19
N ILE A 158 -10.11 -3.90 -14.41
CA ILE A 158 -8.90 -3.71 -15.24
C ILE A 158 -7.73 -4.55 -14.71
N LEU A 159 -7.48 -4.48 -13.40
CA LEU A 159 -6.37 -5.20 -12.78
C LEU A 159 -6.60 -6.71 -12.74
N ASP A 160 -7.86 -7.15 -12.64
CA ASP A 160 -8.27 -8.56 -12.69
C ASP A 160 -7.96 -9.15 -14.07
N GLU A 161 -8.32 -8.46 -15.14
CA GLU A 161 -7.97 -8.86 -16.51
C GLU A 161 -6.45 -8.93 -16.70
N TYR A 162 -5.73 -7.93 -16.19
CA TYR A 162 -4.26 -7.89 -16.22
C TYR A 162 -3.63 -9.14 -15.55
N ILE A 163 -4.03 -9.47 -14.32
CA ILE A 163 -3.44 -10.60 -13.60
C ILE A 163 -3.82 -11.95 -14.21
N GLN A 164 -5.07 -12.08 -14.70
CA GLN A 164 -5.52 -13.29 -15.39
C GLN A 164 -4.70 -13.55 -16.64
N ALA A 165 -4.45 -12.51 -17.44
CA ALA A 165 -3.63 -12.61 -18.64
C ALA A 165 -2.17 -12.96 -18.32
N LYS A 166 -1.56 -12.28 -17.33
CA LYS A 166 -0.16 -12.51 -16.94
C LYS A 166 0.08 -13.89 -16.34
N ARG A 167 -0.93 -14.47 -15.67
CA ARG A 167 -0.83 -15.78 -15.00
C ARG A 167 -1.42 -16.93 -15.79
N ASN A 168 -2.12 -16.65 -16.89
CA ASN A 168 -2.94 -17.62 -17.60
C ASN A 168 -3.92 -18.35 -16.65
N ASP A 169 -4.56 -17.58 -15.78
CA ASP A 169 -5.48 -18.06 -14.73
C ASP A 169 -6.72 -17.18 -14.70
N GLY A 170 -7.82 -17.64 -15.31
CA GLY A 170 -9.09 -16.91 -15.37
C GLY A 170 -9.80 -16.73 -14.01
N SER A 171 -9.30 -17.37 -12.94
CA SER A 171 -9.82 -17.23 -11.58
C SER A 171 -9.03 -16.21 -10.74
N ALA A 172 -7.91 -15.69 -11.25
CA ALA A 172 -7.12 -14.70 -10.55
C ALA A 172 -7.90 -13.38 -10.37
N ARG A 173 -7.89 -12.85 -9.16
CA ARG A 173 -8.61 -11.63 -8.75
C ARG A 173 -7.76 -10.79 -7.81
N ASN A 174 -7.83 -9.48 -7.90
CA ASN A 174 -7.17 -8.52 -7.03
C ASN A 174 -7.97 -8.28 -5.75
N THR A 175 -7.26 -7.65 -4.81
CA THR A 175 -7.77 -7.33 -3.48
C THR A 175 -8.88 -6.28 -3.53
N LYS A 176 -9.73 -6.30 -2.49
CA LYS A 176 -10.77 -5.28 -2.24
C LYS A 176 -10.50 -4.44 -0.98
N ARG A 177 -9.59 -4.91 -0.14
CA ARG A 177 -9.21 -4.28 1.12
C ARG A 177 -7.81 -4.71 1.51
N PHE A 178 -7.18 -3.94 2.36
CA PHE A 178 -5.93 -4.31 2.99
C PHE A 178 -5.97 -4.00 4.48
N VAL A 179 -5.04 -4.59 5.22
CA VAL A 179 -4.95 -4.39 6.66
C VAL A 179 -3.73 -3.53 6.94
N LEU A 180 -3.96 -2.32 7.45
CA LEU A 180 -2.89 -1.52 8.01
C LEU A 180 -2.56 -2.02 9.41
N GLY A 181 -1.35 -2.55 9.58
CA GLY A 181 -0.79 -2.87 10.89
C GLY A 181 -0.19 -1.64 11.59
N ASN A 182 0.04 -1.78 12.90
CA ASN A 182 0.58 -0.70 13.75
C ASN A 182 2.03 -0.30 13.44
N ILE A 183 2.79 -1.07 12.63
CA ILE A 183 4.20 -0.78 12.32
C ILE A 183 4.35 0.60 11.68
N VAL A 184 3.56 0.89 10.64
CA VAL A 184 3.62 2.15 9.90
C VAL A 184 3.12 3.31 10.78
N TYR A 185 2.15 3.06 11.66
CA TYR A 185 1.68 4.02 12.65
C TYR A 185 2.76 4.35 13.70
N ASN A 186 3.43 3.33 14.26
CA ASN A 186 4.50 3.50 15.23
C ASN A 186 5.68 4.28 14.64
N GLU A 187 6.03 4.02 13.38
CA GLU A 187 7.06 4.81 12.71
C GLU A 187 6.63 6.26 12.48
N LEU A 188 5.36 6.50 12.15
CA LEU A 188 4.81 7.85 12.07
C LEU A 188 4.93 8.58 13.42
N LEU A 189 4.59 7.93 14.54
CA LEU A 189 4.74 8.52 15.88
C LEU A 189 6.21 8.85 16.18
N ARG A 190 7.13 7.91 15.92
CA ARG A 190 8.57 8.11 16.13
C ARG A 190 9.11 9.29 15.31
N GLN A 191 8.69 9.42 14.05
CA GLN A 191 9.11 10.53 13.19
C GLN A 191 8.52 11.87 13.62
N GLN A 192 7.31 11.87 14.17
CA GLN A 192 6.69 13.06 14.76
C GLN A 192 7.38 13.50 16.06
N GLU A 193 7.92 12.59 16.85
CA GLU A 193 8.75 12.95 18.01
C GLU A 193 10.07 13.62 17.60
N ILE A 194 10.67 13.16 16.49
CA ILE A 194 11.91 13.73 15.94
C ILE A 194 11.63 15.07 15.23
N ASN A 195 10.50 15.17 14.54
CA ASN A 195 10.10 16.34 13.76
C ASN A 195 8.77 16.91 14.31
N THR A 196 8.78 17.43 15.54
CA THR A 196 7.57 17.83 16.28
C THR A 196 6.65 18.84 15.60
N ALA A 197 7.19 19.67 14.70
CA ALA A 197 6.41 20.65 13.94
C ALA A 197 6.06 20.19 12.51
N ALA A 198 6.53 19.02 12.08
CA ALA A 198 6.28 18.53 10.73
C ALA A 198 4.90 17.89 10.64
N ASP A 199 4.16 18.30 9.61
CA ASP A 199 2.97 17.60 9.17
C ASP A 199 3.41 16.36 8.38
N ILE A 200 3.24 15.18 8.98
CA ILE A 200 3.69 13.91 8.41
C ILE A 200 2.47 13.12 7.96
N VAL A 201 2.54 12.64 6.71
CA VAL A 201 1.52 11.80 6.10
C VAL A 201 2.12 10.46 5.73
N ILE A 202 1.23 9.48 5.54
CA ILE A 202 1.56 8.18 4.99
C ILE A 202 1.10 8.18 3.55
N SER A 203 2.04 8.20 2.63
CA SER A 203 1.77 8.19 1.21
C SER A 203 1.79 6.77 0.67
N PHE A 204 0.82 6.47 -0.17
CA PHE A 204 0.57 5.17 -0.75
C PHE A 204 0.83 5.26 -2.25
N TYR A 205 1.85 4.54 -2.69
CA TYR A 205 2.23 4.43 -4.08
C TYR A 205 1.65 3.13 -4.64
N PRO A 206 0.61 3.19 -5.49
CA PRO A 206 0.05 2.03 -6.19
C PRO A 206 1.14 1.22 -6.88
N ALA A 207 1.07 -0.10 -6.79
CA ALA A 207 2.12 -0.99 -7.28
C ALA A 207 1.56 -2.35 -7.70
N ILE A 208 2.25 -3.03 -8.61
CA ILE A 208 2.01 -4.44 -8.93
C ILE A 208 3.15 -5.26 -8.33
N HIS A 209 2.81 -6.24 -7.50
CA HIS A 209 3.81 -7.10 -6.87
C HIS A 209 4.48 -8.00 -7.90
N MET A 210 5.81 -7.92 -8.04
CA MET A 210 6.52 -8.63 -9.11
C MET A 210 7.10 -9.99 -8.70
N ARG A 211 6.91 -10.44 -7.45
CA ARG A 211 7.56 -11.63 -6.90
C ARG A 211 6.55 -12.57 -6.26
N ASP A 212 6.86 -13.86 -6.33
CA ASP A 212 6.19 -14.88 -5.55
C ASP A 212 6.88 -15.01 -4.19
N ILE A 213 6.09 -15.31 -3.15
CA ILE A 213 6.61 -15.66 -1.84
C ILE A 213 6.57 -17.17 -1.74
N ILE A 214 7.76 -17.77 -1.76
CA ILE A 214 7.93 -19.20 -1.59
C ILE A 214 8.38 -19.39 -0.14
N SER A 215 7.46 -19.86 0.72
CA SER A 215 7.81 -20.42 2.02
C SER A 215 7.72 -21.95 1.95
N GLU A 216 8.48 -22.65 2.80
CA GLU A 216 8.55 -24.12 2.79
C GLU A 216 7.17 -24.78 3.03
N ASP A 217 6.26 -24.08 3.72
CA ASP A 217 4.95 -24.62 4.13
C ASP A 217 3.75 -24.05 3.34
N ILE A 218 3.95 -22.92 2.63
CA ILE A 218 2.88 -22.22 1.90
C ILE A 218 3.41 -21.70 0.56
N THR A 219 2.81 -22.17 -0.54
CA THR A 219 2.98 -21.58 -1.88
C THR A 219 1.84 -20.60 -2.15
N LEU A 220 1.95 -19.37 -1.64
CA LEU A 220 1.02 -18.28 -1.97
C LEU A 220 1.67 -17.39 -3.03
N SER A 221 1.09 -17.41 -4.24
CA SER A 221 1.55 -16.58 -5.34
C SER A 221 0.88 -15.20 -5.29
N TYR A 222 1.66 -14.24 -4.84
CA TYR A 222 1.31 -12.82 -4.80
C TYR A 222 1.71 -12.04 -6.05
N ARG A 223 2.45 -12.70 -6.95
CA ARG A 223 2.92 -12.10 -8.19
C ARG A 223 1.77 -11.59 -9.06
N ASN A 224 2.04 -10.44 -9.66
CA ASN A 224 1.19 -9.62 -10.52
C ASN A 224 -0.06 -9.06 -9.83
N ARG A 225 -0.13 -9.06 -8.50
CA ARG A 225 -1.27 -8.50 -7.75
C ARG A 225 -1.07 -7.04 -7.38
N PHE A 226 -2.17 -6.32 -7.34
CA PHE A 226 -2.25 -4.94 -6.88
C PHE A 226 -1.94 -4.79 -5.39
N THR A 227 -1.05 -3.85 -5.05
CA THR A 227 -0.63 -3.53 -3.69
C THR A 227 -0.20 -2.06 -3.60
N PHE A 228 0.30 -1.64 -2.44
CA PHE A 228 0.85 -0.31 -2.22
C PHE A 228 2.25 -0.39 -1.60
N ILE A 229 3.10 0.53 -2.01
CA ILE A 229 4.30 0.87 -1.26
C ILE A 229 3.95 2.10 -0.42
N MET A 230 4.05 1.96 0.90
CA MET A 230 3.80 3.05 1.83
C MET A 230 5.11 3.73 2.18
N ILE A 231 5.14 5.05 2.18
CA ILE A 231 6.28 5.82 2.69
C ILE A 231 5.78 6.95 3.56
N LEU A 232 6.60 7.39 4.53
CA LEU A 232 6.30 8.62 5.25
C LEU A 232 6.83 9.82 4.48
N GLU A 233 6.00 10.85 4.36
CA GLU A 233 6.38 12.11 3.71
C GLU A 233 6.04 13.28 4.63
N LYS A 234 6.90 14.32 4.58
CA LYS A 234 6.57 15.63 5.13
C LYS A 234 5.69 16.37 4.14
N ARG A 235 4.58 16.92 4.61
CA ARG A 235 3.64 17.72 3.84
C ARG A 235 3.81 19.20 4.15
N GLU A 236 4.03 19.98 3.11
CA GLU A 236 4.10 21.44 3.16
C GLU A 236 3.15 22.02 2.10
N GLY A 237 1.92 22.30 2.50
CA GLY A 237 0.85 22.64 1.57
C GLY A 237 0.54 21.46 0.64
N THR A 238 0.79 21.64 -0.67
CA THR A 238 0.62 20.58 -1.68
C THR A 238 1.90 19.78 -1.96
N GLN A 239 3.03 20.18 -1.37
CA GLN A 239 4.30 19.52 -1.57
C GLN A 239 4.46 18.37 -0.59
N LEU A 240 4.91 17.22 -1.10
CA LEU A 240 5.28 16.05 -0.31
C LEU A 240 6.76 15.77 -0.51
N THR A 241 7.47 15.57 0.61
CA THR A 241 8.90 15.26 0.61
C THR A 241 9.14 13.97 1.39
N PRO A 242 9.68 12.92 0.74
CA PRO A 242 9.97 11.64 1.41
C PRO A 242 10.88 11.78 2.62
N ILE A 243 10.53 11.10 3.71
CA ILE A 243 11.44 10.86 4.83
C ILE A 243 12.26 9.62 4.45
N VAL A 244 13.57 9.81 4.31
CA VAL A 244 14.51 8.75 3.93
C VAL A 244 14.44 7.57 4.92
N ASP A 245 14.64 6.34 4.43
CA ASP A 245 14.67 5.10 5.22
C ASP A 245 13.34 4.68 5.89
N THR A 246 12.18 5.18 5.46
CA THR A 246 10.87 4.88 6.11
C THR A 246 9.88 4.06 5.27
N GLY A 247 10.34 3.45 4.17
CA GLY A 247 9.47 2.72 3.25
C GLY A 247 8.94 1.40 3.81
N VAL A 248 7.63 1.22 3.82
CA VAL A 248 6.99 -0.05 4.20
C VAL A 248 6.22 -0.60 3.02
N PHE A 249 6.50 -1.84 2.68
CA PHE A 249 5.77 -2.62 1.72
C PHE A 249 4.72 -3.48 2.42
N ASP A 250 3.49 -3.45 1.92
CA ASP A 250 2.40 -4.26 2.46
C ASP A 250 2.25 -5.59 1.71
N ARG A 251 2.43 -6.72 2.41
CA ARG A 251 1.96 -8.04 1.96
C ARG A 251 0.49 -8.26 2.27
N ASN A 252 -0.01 -7.70 3.37
CA ASN A 252 -1.39 -7.82 3.85
C ASN A 252 -2.37 -7.01 2.97
N GLY A 253 -1.83 -6.21 2.05
CA GLY A 253 -2.46 -5.70 0.83
C GLY A 253 -3.29 -6.75 0.10
N LEU A 254 -2.81 -7.98 0.13
CA LEU A 254 -3.23 -9.06 -0.73
C LEU A 254 -4.08 -10.03 0.06
N CYS A 255 -5.29 -9.60 0.44
CA CYS A 255 -6.36 -10.53 0.80
C CYS A 255 -6.92 -11.11 -0.51
N PRO A 256 -6.50 -12.32 -0.96
CA PRO A 256 -7.18 -12.93 -2.08
C PRO A 256 -8.65 -13.18 -1.69
N PRO A 257 -9.61 -12.92 -2.59
CA PRO A 257 -11.03 -13.20 -2.34
C PRO A 257 -11.27 -14.68 -2.00
N PRO A 258 -12.39 -15.01 -1.30
CA PRO A 258 -13.66 -14.27 -1.25
C PRO A 258 -13.75 -13.19 -0.15
N ASN A 259 -14.82 -12.39 -0.16
CA ASN A 259 -15.10 -11.31 0.81
C ASN A 259 -15.01 -11.74 2.29
N GLU A 260 -15.17 -13.03 2.56
CA GLU A 260 -15.08 -13.68 3.88
C GLU A 260 -13.69 -14.23 4.22
N SER A 261 -12.71 -14.03 3.34
CA SER A 261 -11.32 -14.39 3.58
C SER A 261 -10.83 -13.62 4.81
N ASN A 262 -10.50 -14.36 5.87
CA ASN A 262 -10.01 -13.88 7.16
C ASN A 262 -8.58 -13.29 7.10
N CYS A 263 -8.11 -12.85 5.92
CA CYS A 263 -6.84 -12.11 5.87
C CYS A 263 -6.96 -10.78 6.62
#